data_AF-A0A9P7D4K3-F1
#
_entry.id   AF-A0A9P7D4K3-F1
#
_cell.length_a   1.000
_cell.length_b   1.000
_cell.length_c   1.000
_cell.angle_alpha   90.00
_cell.angle_beta   90.00
_cell.angle_gamma   90.00
#
_symmetry.space_group_name_H-M   'P 1'
#
loop_
_entity.id
_entity.type
_entity.pdbx_description
1 polymer ?
#
loop_
_entity_poly.entity_id
_entity_poly.type
_entity_poly.pdbx_seq_one_letter_code
_entity_poly.pdbx_strand_id
1 'polypeptide(L)'
;MARTQTNKTGGGKRSALQDVVTREYTIHLHKLVHGRSFKKRAPWAVKSVVDFARKSMGTTDVRLDPKLNQALWARGVKSVPHRIRVKLERKRNDDEGAKEKLFTYASHVVVTSFKGLQTAVVDAE
;
A
#
# COMPACT_ATOMS: atom_id res chain seq x y z
N MET A 1 1.60 -40.18 25.92
CA MET A 1 1.52 -39.15 24.85
C MET A 1 0.26 -38.32 25.08
N ALA A 2 0.38 -37.16 25.74
CA ALA A 2 -0.77 -36.31 26.05
C ALA A 2 -1.04 -35.33 24.89
N ARG A 3 -2.29 -35.30 24.41
CA ARG A 3 -2.76 -34.43 23.33
C ARG A 3 -2.94 -33.01 23.88
N THR A 4 -2.13 -32.07 23.42
CA THR A 4 -2.29 -30.64 23.75
C THR A 4 -3.47 -30.08 22.96
N GLN A 5 -4.50 -29.59 23.66
CA GLN A 5 -5.62 -28.89 23.03
C GLN A 5 -5.20 -27.47 22.63
N THR A 6 -5.26 -27.16 21.34
CA THR A 6 -5.08 -25.78 20.84
C THR A 6 -6.38 -25.01 21.01
N ASN A 7 -6.44 -24.10 21.98
CA ASN A 7 -7.52 -23.14 22.10
C ASN A 7 -7.53 -22.22 20.87
N LYS A 8 -8.50 -22.41 19.96
CA LYS A 8 -8.87 -21.42 18.96
C LYS A 8 -9.58 -20.27 19.68
N THR A 9 -8.87 -19.18 19.95
CA THR A 9 -9.48 -17.90 20.32
C THR A 9 -10.36 -17.42 19.17
N GLY A 10 -11.67 -17.51 19.37
CA GLY A 10 -12.68 -16.98 18.46
C GLY A 10 -12.46 -15.49 18.24
N GLY A 11 -12.34 -15.10 16.97
CA GLY A 11 -12.20 -13.70 16.58
C GLY A 11 -13.50 -12.95 16.91
N GLY A 12 -13.44 -12.09 17.91
CA GLY A 12 -14.49 -11.09 18.14
C GLY A 12 -14.75 -10.27 16.87
N LYS A 13 -15.99 -9.86 16.65
CA LYS A 13 -16.39 -9.00 15.53
C LYS A 13 -15.51 -7.74 15.56
N ARG A 14 -14.63 -7.58 14.57
CA ARG A 14 -13.80 -6.37 14.43
C ARG A 14 -14.74 -5.18 14.25
N SER A 15 -14.50 -4.10 14.99
CA SER A 15 -15.33 -2.91 14.92
C SER A 15 -15.08 -2.16 13.61
N ALA A 16 -16.12 -1.58 13.03
CA ALA A 16 -16.04 -0.89 11.74
C ALA A 16 -15.17 0.38 11.76
N LEU A 17 -14.71 0.82 12.95
CA LEU A 17 -13.71 1.87 13.14
C LEU A 17 -12.28 1.33 12.97
N GLN A 18 -12.00 0.08 13.38
CA GLN A 18 -10.71 -0.57 13.10
C GLN A 18 -10.50 -0.84 11.61
N ASP A 19 -11.56 -0.77 10.82
CA ASP A 19 -11.48 -0.94 9.38
C ASP A 19 -10.92 0.30 8.66
N VAL A 20 -11.04 1.50 9.23
CA VAL A 20 -10.41 2.71 8.67
C VAL A 20 -9.02 2.83 9.28
N VAL A 21 -7.99 2.80 8.44
CA VAL A 21 -6.61 2.82 8.90
C VAL A 21 -5.77 3.61 7.92
N THR A 22 -4.90 4.48 8.43
CA THR A 22 -3.85 5.08 7.62
C THR A 22 -2.47 4.63 8.09
N ARG A 23 -1.61 4.28 7.14
CA ARG A 23 -0.25 3.80 7.42
C ARG A 23 0.71 4.33 6.39
N GLU A 24 1.90 4.65 6.85
CA GLU A 24 3.01 4.95 5.96
C GLU A 24 3.92 3.75 5.78
N TYR A 25 4.29 3.51 4.53
CA TYR A 25 5.16 2.42 4.12
C TYR A 25 6.31 2.94 3.26
N THR A 26 7.45 2.26 3.38
CA THR A 26 8.55 2.42 2.44
C THR A 26 8.57 1.21 1.50
N ILE A 27 8.28 1.42 0.21
CA ILE A 27 8.25 0.35 -0.78
C ILE A 27 9.61 0.27 -1.48
N HIS A 28 10.23 -0.91 -1.48
CA HIS A 28 11.51 -1.15 -2.14
C HIS A 28 11.31 -1.50 -3.63
N LEU A 29 11.07 -0.48 -4.45
CA LEU A 29 10.81 -0.63 -5.90
C LEU A 29 11.94 -1.29 -6.66
N HIS A 30 13.22 -1.03 -6.32
CA HIS A 30 14.36 -1.63 -7.03
C HIS A 30 14.35 -3.17 -7.01
N LYS A 31 13.82 -3.78 -5.93
CA LYS A 31 13.66 -5.23 -5.82
C LYS A 31 12.50 -5.72 -6.69
N LEU A 32 11.43 -4.95 -6.76
CA LEU A 32 10.19 -5.29 -7.47
C LEU A 32 10.33 -5.18 -9.00
N VAL A 33 11.19 -4.28 -9.48
CA VAL A 33 11.47 -4.10 -10.91
C VAL A 33 12.74 -4.82 -11.38
N HIS A 34 13.39 -5.60 -10.51
CA HIS A 34 14.61 -6.33 -10.85
C HIS A 34 14.39 -7.31 -12.01
N GLY A 35 15.33 -7.37 -12.95
CA GLY A 35 15.24 -8.25 -14.13
C GLY A 35 14.16 -7.87 -15.16
N ARG A 36 13.45 -6.75 -14.99
CA ARG A 36 12.45 -6.29 -15.97
C ARG A 36 13.09 -5.47 -17.08
N SER A 37 12.60 -5.64 -18.31
CA SER A 37 13.01 -4.83 -19.47
C SER A 37 12.78 -3.35 -19.21
N PHE A 38 13.69 -2.49 -19.68
CA PHE A 38 13.66 -1.05 -19.38
C PHE A 38 12.35 -0.35 -19.75
N LYS A 39 11.75 -0.69 -20.90
CA LYS A 39 10.46 -0.12 -21.34
C LYS A 39 9.27 -0.48 -20.42
N LYS A 40 9.42 -1.47 -19.56
CA LYS A 40 8.36 -1.97 -18.67
C LYS A 40 8.60 -1.62 -17.19
N ARG A 41 9.71 -0.99 -16.81
CA ARG A 41 10.07 -0.77 -15.40
C ARG A 41 9.11 0.16 -14.67
N ALA A 42 8.86 1.38 -15.17
CA ALA A 42 7.91 2.29 -14.53
C ALA A 42 6.45 1.77 -14.52
N PRO A 43 5.90 1.24 -15.63
CA PRO A 43 4.59 0.59 -15.60
C PRO A 43 4.50 -0.56 -14.57
N TRP A 44 5.58 -1.35 -14.45
CA TRP A 44 5.63 -2.43 -13.46
C TRP A 44 5.76 -1.92 -12.03
N ALA A 45 6.45 -0.80 -11.81
CA ALA A 45 6.52 -0.16 -10.51
C ALA A 45 5.14 0.29 -10.03
N VAL A 46 4.35 0.93 -10.89
CA VAL A 46 2.96 1.31 -10.60
C VAL A 46 2.13 0.08 -10.20
N LYS A 47 2.19 -1.00 -11.00
CA LYS A 47 1.50 -2.26 -10.68
C LYS A 47 1.95 -2.84 -9.34
N SER A 48 3.24 -2.80 -9.06
CA SER A 48 3.80 -3.32 -7.81
C SER A 48 3.34 -2.51 -6.59
N VAL A 49 3.15 -1.19 -6.74
CA VAL A 49 2.57 -0.35 -5.68
C VAL A 49 1.10 -0.68 -5.44
N VAL A 50 0.32 -0.89 -6.51
CA VAL A 50 -1.08 -1.36 -6.41
C VAL A 50 -1.13 -2.70 -5.68
N ASP A 51 -0.34 -3.68 -6.11
CA ASP A 51 -0.32 -5.02 -5.50
C ASP A 51 0.13 -4.98 -4.03
N PHE A 52 1.10 -4.11 -3.72
CA PHE A 52 1.53 -3.87 -2.35
C PHE A 52 0.39 -3.29 -1.49
N ALA A 53 -0.35 -2.31 -2.01
CA ALA A 53 -1.48 -1.71 -1.31
C ALA A 53 -2.61 -2.72 -1.09
N ARG A 54 -2.97 -3.49 -2.13
CA ARG A 54 -3.96 -4.58 -2.03
C ARG A 54 -3.60 -5.58 -0.94
N LYS A 55 -2.34 -6.04 -0.93
CA LYS A 55 -1.86 -7.00 0.07
C LYS A 55 -1.83 -6.43 1.49
N SER A 56 -1.45 -5.16 1.63
CA SER A 56 -1.25 -4.54 2.95
C SER A 56 -2.56 -4.10 3.60
N MET A 57 -3.53 -3.65 2.80
CA MET A 57 -4.81 -3.11 3.27
C MET A 57 -5.99 -4.07 3.10
N GLY A 58 -5.87 -5.09 2.24
CA GLY A 58 -6.90 -6.09 2.01
C GLY A 58 -8.11 -5.59 1.21
N THR A 59 -7.98 -4.50 0.45
CA THR A 59 -9.02 -4.00 -0.46
C THR A 59 -8.66 -4.37 -1.90
N THR A 60 -9.66 -4.59 -2.77
CA THR A 60 -9.38 -4.82 -4.19
C THR A 60 -9.35 -3.51 -4.98
N ASP A 61 -10.21 -2.55 -4.59
CA ASP A 61 -10.15 -1.16 -5.08
C ASP A 61 -8.96 -0.41 -4.46
N VAL A 62 -8.06 0.04 -5.32
CA VAL A 62 -6.88 0.84 -4.98
C VAL A 62 -6.76 1.99 -5.96
N ARG A 63 -6.84 3.20 -5.42
CA ARG A 63 -6.76 4.47 -6.16
C ARG A 63 -5.39 5.10 -5.90
N LEU A 64 -4.63 5.35 -6.97
CA LEU A 64 -3.36 6.08 -6.87
C LEU A 64 -3.58 7.58 -7.02
N ASP A 65 -2.95 8.35 -6.16
CA ASP A 65 -2.81 9.79 -6.32
C ASP A 65 -1.98 10.10 -7.59
N PRO A 66 -2.42 11.04 -8.45
CA PRO A 66 -1.60 11.56 -9.54
C PRO A 66 -0.19 11.97 -9.13
N LYS A 67 0.02 12.54 -7.94
CA LYS A 67 1.35 12.92 -7.44
C LYS A 67 2.26 11.71 -7.22
N LEU A 68 1.69 10.60 -6.74
CA LEU A 68 2.40 9.33 -6.60
C LEU A 68 2.80 8.77 -7.97
N ASN A 69 1.92 8.86 -8.96
CA ASN A 69 2.26 8.47 -10.32
C ASN A 69 3.38 9.34 -10.90
N GLN A 70 3.30 10.67 -10.74
CA GLN A 70 4.36 11.58 -11.17
C GLN A 70 5.71 11.24 -10.51
N ALA A 71 5.74 10.96 -9.20
CA ALA A 71 6.95 10.56 -8.49
C ALA A 71 7.56 9.24 -9.01
N LEU A 72 6.71 8.26 -9.35
CA LEU A 72 7.16 6.99 -9.93
C LEU A 72 7.76 7.17 -11.34
N TRP A 73 7.24 8.13 -12.11
CA TRP A 73 7.64 8.41 -13.49
C TRP A 73 8.66 9.55 -13.63
N ALA A 74 9.04 10.24 -12.55
CA ALA A 74 9.86 11.44 -12.56
C ALA A 74 11.22 11.29 -13.28
N ARG A 75 11.78 10.08 -13.30
CA ARG A 75 13.08 9.75 -13.90
C ARG A 75 12.92 8.97 -15.23
N GLY A 76 11.71 8.97 -15.79
CA GLY A 76 11.35 8.27 -17.03
C GLY A 76 11.11 6.77 -16.85
N VAL A 77 10.87 6.09 -17.98
CA VAL A 77 10.40 4.69 -17.99
C VAL A 77 11.42 3.67 -17.45
N LYS A 78 12.72 3.94 -17.66
CA LYS A 78 13.83 3.02 -17.34
C LYS A 78 14.24 3.11 -15.87
N SER A 79 14.33 4.31 -15.32
CA SER A 79 15.00 4.58 -14.05
C SER A 79 13.98 4.91 -12.96
N VAL A 80 13.36 3.89 -12.36
CA VAL A 80 12.40 4.11 -11.28
C VAL A 80 13.15 4.45 -9.98
N PRO A 81 12.62 5.34 -9.10
CA PRO A 81 13.17 5.52 -7.75
C PRO A 81 13.39 4.17 -7.04
N HIS A 82 14.50 4.02 -6.32
CA HIS A 82 14.82 2.73 -5.68
C HIS A 82 13.87 2.39 -4.53
N ARG A 83 13.49 3.41 -3.77
CA ARG A 83 12.52 3.36 -2.68
C ARG A 83 11.56 4.52 -2.82
N ILE A 84 10.33 4.33 -2.37
CA ILE A 84 9.32 5.38 -2.31
C ILE A 84 8.58 5.28 -0.98
N ARG A 85 8.32 6.44 -0.35
CA ARG A 85 7.48 6.53 0.84
C ARG A 85 6.07 6.83 0.39
N VAL A 86 5.14 6.00 0.83
CA VAL A 86 3.73 6.04 0.43
C VAL A 86 2.87 6.03 1.69
N LYS A 87 1.90 6.92 1.74
CA LYS A 87 0.81 6.88 2.71
C LYS A 87 -0.34 6.11 2.07
N LEU A 88 -0.76 5.04 2.73
CA LEU A 88 -1.89 4.22 2.33
C LEU A 88 -3.02 4.49 3.31
N GLU A 89 -4.16 4.92 2.79
CA GLU A 89 -5.34 5.25 3.56
C GLU A 89 -6.46 4.32 3.14
N ARG A 90 -6.91 3.44 4.03
CA ARG A 90 -8.10 2.63 3.80
C ARG A 90 -9.31 3.42 4.26
N LYS A 91 -10.13 3.88 3.32
CA LYS A 91 -11.31 4.72 3.55
C LYS A 91 -12.60 3.99 3.20
N ARG A 92 -13.72 4.45 3.77
CA ARG A 92 -15.05 4.00 3.37
C ARG A 92 -15.41 4.63 2.03
N ASN A 93 -16.10 3.84 1.22
CA ASN A 93 -16.67 4.33 -0.03
C ASN A 93 -18.10 4.77 0.22
N ASP A 94 -18.38 6.05 0.04
CA ASP A 94 -19.70 6.65 0.27
C ASP A 94 -20.58 6.64 -1.00
N ASP A 95 -20.05 6.15 -2.12
CA ASP A 95 -20.81 6.02 -3.38
C ASP A 95 -21.88 4.91 -3.27
N GLU A 96 -23.17 5.25 -3.40
CA GLU A 96 -24.31 4.33 -3.24
C GLU A 96 -24.31 3.12 -4.21
N GLY A 97 -23.54 3.19 -5.32
CA GLY A 97 -23.39 2.11 -6.31
C GLY A 97 -22.09 1.30 -6.21
N ALA A 98 -21.30 1.50 -5.15
CA ALA A 98 -19.98 0.88 -5.05
C ALA A 98 -20.04 -0.65 -4.83
N LYS A 99 -19.25 -1.39 -5.61
CA LYS A 99 -19.10 -2.85 -5.44
C LYS A 99 -18.44 -3.23 -4.11
N GLU A 100 -17.54 -2.39 -3.61
CA GLU A 100 -16.84 -2.58 -2.34
C GLU A 100 -17.06 -1.39 -1.40
N LYS A 101 -17.25 -1.71 -0.12
CA LYS A 101 -17.48 -0.71 0.96
C LYS A 101 -16.23 0.06 1.35
N LEU A 102 -15.04 -0.44 1.00
CA LEU A 102 -13.74 0.11 1.38
C LEU A 102 -12.87 0.24 0.15
N PHE A 103 -12.11 1.32 0.05
CA PHE A 103 -11.07 1.48 -0.95
C PHE A 103 -9.77 1.93 -0.28
N THR A 104 -8.64 1.66 -0.93
CA THR A 104 -7.35 2.20 -0.48
C THR A 104 -6.93 3.36 -1.38
N TYR A 105 -6.66 4.51 -0.79
CA TYR A 105 -6.03 5.64 -1.45
C TYR A 105 -4.52 5.64 -1.17
N ALA A 106 -3.71 5.69 -2.22
CA ALA A 106 -2.25 5.69 -2.12
C ALA A 106 -1.68 7.04 -2.55
N SER A 107 -1.07 7.76 -1.62
CA SER A 107 -0.46 9.07 -1.85
C SER A 107 1.05 9.05 -1.59
N HIS A 108 1.77 9.98 -2.24
CA HIS A 108 3.22 10.10 -2.08
C HIS A 108 3.56 10.97 -0.87
N VAL A 109 4.44 10.45 0.00
CA VAL A 109 5.04 11.23 1.08
C VAL A 109 6.43 11.64 0.65
N VAL A 110 6.66 12.96 0.58
CA VAL A 110 7.97 13.52 0.25
C VAL A 110 8.85 13.37 1.49
N VAL A 111 9.96 12.66 1.36
CA VAL A 111 10.95 12.46 2.43
C VAL A 111 12.34 12.77 1.92
N THR A 112 13.18 13.35 2.78
CA THR A 112 14.58 13.64 2.47
C THR A 112 15.46 12.39 2.53
N SER A 113 15.17 11.48 3.47
CA SER A 113 15.93 10.25 3.69
C SER A 113 15.01 9.07 3.99
N PHE A 114 15.41 7.88 3.53
CA PHE A 114 14.71 6.61 3.81
C PHE A 114 15.32 5.82 4.98
N LYS A 115 16.38 6.35 5.62
CA LYS A 115 17.05 5.69 6.75
C LYS A 115 16.18 5.85 8.01
N GLY A 116 16.07 4.80 8.82
CA GLY A 116 15.32 4.83 10.08
C GLY A 116 13.79 4.84 9.94
N LEU A 117 13.24 5.03 8.74
CA LEU A 117 11.80 5.05 8.53
C LEU A 117 11.21 3.64 8.58
N GLN A 118 10.45 3.35 9.63
CA GLN A 118 9.67 2.13 9.79
C GLN A 118 8.24 2.31 9.27
N THR A 119 7.47 1.22 9.22
CA THR A 119 6.03 1.32 9.00
C THR A 119 5.40 1.94 10.23
N ALA A 120 4.67 3.03 10.04
CA ALA A 120 3.99 3.74 11.10
C ALA A 120 2.49 3.80 10.80
N VAL A 121 1.67 3.63 11.83
CA VAL A 121 0.26 4.02 11.76
C VAL A 121 0.23 5.53 11.94
N VAL A 122 -0.45 6.23 11.04
CA VAL A 122 -0.60 7.68 11.10
C VAL A 122 -2.06 7.95 11.45
N ASP A 123 -2.29 8.95 12.29
CA ASP A 123 -3.64 9.38 12.59
C ASP A 123 -4.23 10.07 11.35
N ALA A 124 -5.47 9.75 11.04
CA ALA A 124 -6.20 10.49 10.02
C ALA A 124 -6.56 11.85 10.65
N GLU A 125 -5.91 12.93 10.18
CA GLU A 125 -6.47 14.27 10.30
C GLU A 125 -7.83 14.35 9.58
#